data_AF-A0A5J4SZE5-F1
#
_entry.id   AF-A0A5J4SZE5-F1
#
_cell.length_a   1.000
_cell.length_b   1.000
_cell.length_c   1.000
_cell.angle_alpha   90.00
_cell.angle_beta   90.00
_cell.angle_gamma   90.00
#
_symmetry.space_group_name_H-M   'P 1'
#
loop_
_entity.id
_entity.type
_entity.pdbx_description
1 polymer ?
#
loop_
_entity_poly.entity_id
_entity_poly.type
_entity_poly.pdbx_seq_one_letter_code
_entity_poly.pdbx_strand_id
1 'polypeptide(L)'
;VEEIYVGNKYNYAWEDFDINRDYNIETDNKEYKFYSEKWNKKVESYLQQDIKAGRDTTNNETADDMDYFNQMITNKCCYCYANFTGVNKPTHERIDNNIAHTKDNCKLACQLCNSTRSNKDADVAKLMIQMYKYAIVKNLPITIDDEEVYQFLRKSIHGGLSQVFHQYNIKGLTHINKLKYNPEENNVTAYDLDYIITHILDLDFNLLYPSTFCGIYNKNNPYTGGKMYMAGRVTKHIKTREANDQDYRDTKRKEMMNIINSEDRFLTIAYLYIYIINFAT
;
A
#
# COMPACT_ATOMS: atom_id res chain seq x y z
N VAL A 1 -3.21 18.82 25.28
CA VAL A 1 -2.00 19.48 24.72
C VAL A 1 -1.24 18.54 23.78
N GLU A 2 -1.08 17.24 24.12
CA GLU A 2 -0.46 16.25 23.23
C GLU A 2 -1.25 15.93 21.95
N GLU A 3 -2.59 15.79 22.01
CA GLU A 3 -3.42 15.55 20.80
C GLU A 3 -3.32 16.68 19.77
N ILE A 4 -3.27 17.94 20.23
CA ILE A 4 -3.11 19.12 19.36
C ILE A 4 -1.73 19.10 18.67
N TYR A 5 -0.70 18.60 19.34
CA TYR A 5 0.66 18.50 18.79
C TYR A 5 0.80 17.37 17.75
N VAL A 6 0.05 16.27 17.91
CA VAL A 6 0.04 15.13 16.97
C VAL A 6 -0.71 15.49 15.69
N GLY A 7 -1.87 16.15 15.79
CA GLY A 7 -2.62 16.63 14.62
C GLY A 7 -1.84 17.64 13.78
N ASN A 8 -1.07 18.54 14.43
CA ASN A 8 -0.23 19.50 13.74
C ASN A 8 0.90 18.82 12.94
N LYS A 9 1.62 17.86 13.52
CA LYS A 9 2.70 17.14 12.81
C LYS A 9 2.21 16.34 11.60
N TYR A 10 1.04 15.72 11.70
CA TYR A 10 0.44 15.00 10.57
C TYR A 10 0.03 15.95 9.45
N ASN A 11 -0.54 17.11 9.77
CA ASN A 11 -0.88 18.13 8.78
C ASN A 11 0.38 18.62 8.03
N TYR A 12 1.46 18.95 8.78
CA TYR A 12 2.74 19.33 8.17
C TYR A 12 3.32 18.25 7.24
N ALA A 13 3.15 16.96 7.57
CA ALA A 13 3.67 15.87 6.75
C ALA A 13 2.99 15.72 5.38
N TRP A 14 1.82 16.32 5.18
CA TRP A 14 1.04 16.28 3.94
C TRP A 14 0.80 17.66 3.33
N GLU A 15 1.44 18.71 3.86
CA GLU A 15 1.17 20.11 3.49
C GLU A 15 1.45 20.41 2.00
N ASP A 16 2.43 19.71 1.40
CA ASP A 16 2.81 19.84 0.00
C ASP A 16 2.27 18.72 -0.90
N PHE A 17 1.27 17.98 -0.41
CA PHE A 17 0.54 17.01 -1.21
C PHE A 17 -0.31 17.73 -2.27
N ASP A 18 -0.17 17.29 -3.51
CA ASP A 18 -0.95 17.73 -4.66
C ASP A 18 -1.31 16.49 -5.50
N ILE A 19 -2.61 16.25 -5.63
CA ILE A 19 -3.16 15.13 -6.40
C ILE A 19 -2.71 15.13 -7.87
N ASN A 20 -2.33 16.28 -8.43
CA ASN A 20 -1.90 16.40 -9.83
C ASN A 20 -0.39 16.40 -10.01
N ARG A 21 0.39 16.30 -8.93
CA ARG A 21 1.84 16.27 -8.98
C ARG A 21 2.38 14.89 -9.38
N ASP A 22 3.49 14.89 -10.09
CA ASP A 22 4.21 13.67 -10.45
C ASP A 22 5.09 13.20 -9.29
N TYR A 23 4.70 12.10 -8.65
CA TYR A 23 5.45 11.42 -7.59
C TYR A 23 6.17 10.15 -8.07
N ASN A 24 6.41 10.00 -9.38
CA ASN A 24 7.16 8.84 -9.88
C ASN A 24 8.65 8.97 -9.61
N ILE A 25 9.30 7.82 -9.35
CA ILE A 25 10.75 7.71 -9.33
C ILE A 25 11.17 7.40 -10.77
N GLU A 26 12.07 8.21 -11.32
CA GLU A 26 12.57 8.01 -12.68
C GLU A 26 13.28 6.66 -12.81
N THR A 27 13.09 6.00 -13.95
CA THR A 27 13.74 4.75 -14.29
C THR A 27 14.23 4.81 -15.72
N ASP A 28 15.37 4.20 -16.02
CA ASP A 28 15.95 4.12 -17.38
C ASP A 28 15.20 3.15 -18.31
N ASN A 29 13.99 2.75 -17.94
CA ASN A 29 13.18 1.82 -18.71
C ASN A 29 12.68 2.49 -19.98
N LYS A 30 12.84 1.79 -21.12
CA LYS A 30 12.33 2.25 -22.41
C LYS A 30 10.81 2.37 -22.41
N GLU A 31 10.32 3.39 -23.12
CA GLU A 31 8.90 3.60 -23.36
C GLU A 31 8.26 2.37 -24.02
N TYR A 32 7.03 2.07 -23.61
CA TYR A 32 6.28 0.94 -24.12
C TYR A 32 5.83 1.21 -25.56
N LYS A 33 5.66 0.15 -26.36
CA LYS A 33 4.99 0.25 -27.66
C LYS A 33 4.13 -0.99 -27.86
N PHE A 34 2.88 -0.80 -28.25
CA PHE A 34 2.02 -1.90 -28.69
C PHE A 34 2.54 -2.48 -30.01
N TYR A 35 2.44 -3.79 -30.14
CA TYR A 35 2.78 -4.52 -31.35
C TYR A 35 1.76 -5.65 -31.57
N SER A 36 1.55 -5.99 -32.85
CA SER A 36 0.39 -6.71 -33.38
C SER A 36 -0.01 -7.96 -32.59
N GLU A 37 0.93 -8.87 -32.30
CA GLU A 37 0.60 -10.15 -31.66
C GLU A 37 0.00 -9.98 -30.26
N LYS A 38 0.59 -9.09 -29.43
CA LYS A 38 0.08 -8.82 -28.08
C LYS A 38 -1.14 -7.91 -28.12
N TRP A 39 -1.22 -7.00 -29.08
CA TRP A 39 -2.35 -6.09 -29.26
C TRP A 39 -3.65 -6.86 -29.52
N ASN A 40 -3.64 -7.75 -30.51
CA ASN A 40 -4.84 -8.51 -30.90
C ASN A 40 -5.40 -9.35 -29.74
N LYS A 41 -4.51 -10.02 -28.99
CA LYS A 41 -4.90 -10.80 -27.80
C LYS A 41 -5.54 -9.91 -26.71
N LYS A 42 -5.10 -8.67 -26.61
CA LYS A 42 -5.59 -7.72 -25.60
C LYS A 42 -6.97 -7.18 -25.97
N VAL A 43 -7.15 -6.76 -27.22
CA VAL A 43 -8.44 -6.30 -27.76
C VAL A 43 -9.48 -7.41 -27.62
N GLU A 44 -9.14 -8.64 -28.00
CA GLU A 44 -10.04 -9.79 -27.84
C GLU A 44 -10.41 -10.00 -26.37
N SER A 45 -9.45 -9.89 -25.45
CA SER A 45 -9.73 -10.03 -24.01
C SER A 45 -10.71 -8.97 -23.50
N TYR A 46 -10.61 -7.72 -23.96
CA TYR A 46 -11.54 -6.66 -23.58
C TYR A 46 -12.93 -6.85 -24.17
N LEU A 47 -13.02 -7.29 -25.43
CA LEU A 47 -14.29 -7.67 -26.06
C LEU A 47 -15.01 -8.75 -25.25
N GLN A 48 -14.30 -9.82 -24.86
CA GLN A 48 -14.90 -10.90 -24.06
C GLN A 48 -15.36 -10.39 -22.68
N GLN A 49 -14.66 -9.44 -22.07
CA GLN A 49 -15.09 -8.82 -20.81
C GLN A 49 -16.39 -8.02 -20.97
N ASP A 50 -16.54 -7.31 -22.09
CA ASP A 50 -17.73 -6.50 -22.37
C ASP A 50 -18.94 -7.36 -22.72
N ILE A 51 -18.75 -8.41 -23.52
CA ILE A 51 -19.77 -9.43 -23.80
C ILE A 51 -20.26 -10.06 -22.49
N LYS A 52 -19.33 -10.49 -21.63
CA LYS A 52 -19.65 -11.11 -20.34
C LYS A 52 -20.45 -10.18 -19.42
N ALA A 53 -20.21 -8.87 -19.51
CA ALA A 53 -20.91 -7.86 -18.73
C ALA A 53 -22.21 -7.37 -19.40
N GLY A 54 -22.55 -7.86 -20.60
CA GLY A 54 -23.76 -7.46 -21.34
C GLY A 54 -23.72 -6.03 -21.88
N ARG A 55 -22.52 -5.48 -22.16
CA ARG A 55 -22.38 -4.14 -22.74
C ARG A 55 -22.58 -4.16 -24.25
N ASP A 56 -22.97 -3.03 -24.83
CA ASP A 56 -23.02 -2.85 -26.29
C ASP A 56 -21.61 -2.79 -26.87
N THR A 57 -21.24 -3.82 -27.65
CA THR A 57 -19.91 -3.96 -28.24
C THR A 57 -19.81 -3.47 -29.69
N THR A 58 -20.85 -2.82 -30.22
CA THR A 58 -20.91 -2.40 -31.65
C THR A 58 -19.74 -1.51 -32.05
N ASN A 59 -19.27 -0.66 -31.13
CA ASN A 59 -18.21 0.31 -31.36
C ASN A 59 -16.96 0.02 -30.51
N ASN A 60 -16.74 -1.23 -30.12
CA ASN A 60 -15.54 -1.61 -29.38
C ASN A 60 -14.28 -1.31 -30.18
N GLU A 61 -13.19 -1.05 -29.46
CA GLU A 61 -11.84 -0.99 -30.01
C GLU A 61 -11.50 -2.28 -30.76
N THR A 62 -10.70 -2.13 -31.81
CA THR A 62 -10.38 -3.18 -32.77
C THR A 62 -8.87 -3.32 -32.95
N ALA A 63 -8.45 -4.35 -33.69
CA ALA A 63 -7.05 -4.53 -34.07
C ALA A 63 -6.48 -3.31 -34.81
N ASP A 64 -7.31 -2.59 -35.57
CA ASP A 64 -6.90 -1.44 -36.39
C ASP A 64 -6.63 -0.17 -35.55
N ASP A 65 -7.10 -0.13 -34.31
CA ASP A 65 -6.93 1.04 -33.43
C ASP A 65 -5.54 1.09 -32.74
N MET A 66 -4.63 0.16 -33.04
CA MET A 66 -3.31 0.07 -32.39
C MET A 66 -2.50 1.37 -32.50
N ASP A 67 -2.50 2.01 -33.67
CA ASP A 67 -1.71 3.23 -33.89
C ASP A 67 -2.26 4.42 -33.10
N TYR A 68 -3.59 4.49 -32.93
CA TYR A 68 -4.24 5.48 -32.06
C TYR A 68 -3.77 5.32 -30.62
N PHE A 69 -3.80 4.10 -30.07
CA PHE A 69 -3.36 3.86 -28.69
C PHE A 69 -1.83 3.97 -28.51
N ASN A 70 -1.04 3.69 -29.55
CA ASN A 70 0.40 3.96 -29.55
C ASN A 70 0.70 5.47 -29.47
N GLN A 71 -0.08 6.33 -30.13
CA GLN A 71 0.07 7.78 -29.98
C GLN A 71 -0.25 8.23 -28.55
N MET A 72 -1.23 7.59 -27.91
CA MET A 72 -1.59 7.86 -26.51
C MET A 72 -0.53 7.39 -25.49
N ILE A 73 0.46 6.57 -25.85
CA ILE A 73 1.50 6.11 -24.90
C ILE A 73 2.30 7.27 -24.32
N THR A 74 2.50 8.33 -25.11
CA THR A 74 3.16 9.56 -24.65
C THR A 74 2.38 10.22 -23.52
N ASN A 75 1.08 9.93 -23.40
CA ASN A 75 0.32 10.25 -22.21
C ASN A 75 0.72 9.31 -21.07
N LYS A 76 0.92 9.89 -19.91
CA LYS A 76 1.19 9.14 -18.68
C LYS A 76 -0.08 8.43 -18.17
N CYS A 77 0.09 7.47 -17.27
CA CYS A 77 -1.03 6.83 -16.56
C CYS A 77 -1.99 7.87 -15.99
N CYS A 78 -3.29 7.73 -16.27
CA CYS A 78 -4.32 8.70 -15.86
C CYS A 78 -4.50 8.83 -14.33
N TYR A 79 -4.01 7.86 -13.55
CA TYR A 79 -4.07 7.88 -12.09
C TYR A 79 -2.76 8.34 -11.45
N CYS A 80 -1.64 7.72 -11.83
CA CYS A 80 -0.37 7.90 -11.13
C CYS A 80 0.67 8.71 -11.90
N TYR A 81 0.34 9.16 -13.12
CA TYR A 81 1.25 9.89 -14.01
C TYR A 81 2.56 9.16 -14.36
N ALA A 82 2.64 7.85 -14.14
CA ALA A 82 3.82 7.07 -14.52
C ALA A 82 3.90 6.92 -16.04
N ASN A 83 5.12 6.98 -16.58
CA ASN A 83 5.39 6.61 -17.96
C ASN A 83 5.10 5.12 -18.18
N PHE A 84 4.63 4.78 -19.37
CA PHE A 84 4.43 3.40 -19.76
C PHE A 84 5.73 2.79 -20.26
N THR A 85 6.10 1.64 -19.71
CA THR A 85 7.35 0.94 -20.04
C THR A 85 7.13 -0.55 -20.19
N GLY A 86 8.18 -1.30 -20.56
CA GLY A 86 8.15 -2.76 -20.57
C GLY A 86 7.76 -3.39 -19.21
N VAL A 87 8.04 -2.67 -18.11
CA VAL A 87 7.69 -3.06 -16.74
C VAL A 87 6.32 -2.49 -16.36
N ASN A 88 6.13 -1.18 -16.53
CA ASN A 88 4.88 -0.49 -16.22
C ASN A 88 3.96 -0.47 -17.44
N LYS A 89 3.31 -1.60 -17.72
CA LYS A 89 2.53 -1.77 -18.96
C LYS A 89 1.20 -1.00 -18.91
N PRO A 90 0.78 -0.40 -20.03
CA PRO A 90 -0.52 0.26 -20.15
C PRO A 90 -1.66 -0.76 -20.21
N THR A 91 -2.82 -0.35 -19.72
CA THR A 91 -4.13 -1.02 -19.81
C THR A 91 -5.16 0.01 -20.26
N HIS A 92 -6.27 -0.45 -20.83
CA HIS A 92 -7.35 0.43 -21.24
C HIS A 92 -8.35 0.51 -20.09
N GLU A 93 -8.43 1.70 -19.51
CA GLU A 93 -9.30 2.04 -18.41
C GLU A 93 -10.57 2.64 -18.96
N ARG A 94 -11.72 2.05 -18.65
CA ARG A 94 -13.01 2.63 -19.01
C ARG A 94 -13.26 3.89 -18.20
N ILE A 95 -13.70 4.97 -18.83
CA ILE A 95 -14.16 6.18 -18.14
C ILE A 95 -15.45 5.85 -17.41
N ASP A 96 -16.43 5.30 -18.13
CA ASP A 96 -17.67 4.74 -17.59
C ASP A 96 -17.64 3.21 -17.69
N ASN A 97 -17.80 2.54 -16.54
CA ASN A 97 -17.81 1.08 -16.43
C ASN A 97 -19.07 0.42 -17.02
N ASN A 98 -20.10 1.19 -17.36
CA ASN A 98 -21.30 0.72 -18.04
C ASN A 98 -21.17 0.74 -19.56
N ILE A 99 -20.24 1.53 -20.10
CA ILE A 99 -19.95 1.61 -21.53
C ILE A 99 -18.81 0.66 -21.87
N ALA A 100 -18.86 0.01 -23.03
CA ALA A 100 -17.81 -0.92 -23.45
C ALA A 100 -16.49 -0.19 -23.78
N HIS A 101 -15.44 -0.95 -24.10
CA HIS A 101 -14.12 -0.39 -24.44
C HIS A 101 -14.15 0.24 -25.82
N THR A 102 -14.62 1.49 -25.93
CA THR A 102 -14.58 2.30 -27.14
C THR A 102 -13.43 3.31 -27.06
N LYS A 103 -12.98 3.85 -28.21
CA LYS A 103 -11.90 4.85 -28.25
C LYS A 103 -12.15 6.08 -27.37
N ASP A 104 -13.41 6.52 -27.30
CA ASP A 104 -13.82 7.71 -26.53
C ASP A 104 -14.08 7.38 -25.05
N ASN A 105 -14.31 6.11 -24.72
CA ASN A 105 -14.53 5.65 -23.35
C ASN A 105 -13.25 5.09 -22.70
N CYS A 106 -12.11 5.07 -23.38
CA CYS A 106 -10.87 4.49 -22.86
C CYS A 106 -9.80 5.54 -22.57
N LYS A 107 -9.18 5.45 -21.39
CA LYS A 107 -7.92 6.13 -21.04
C LYS A 107 -6.83 5.09 -20.78
N LEU A 108 -5.57 5.51 -20.84
CA LEU A 108 -4.47 4.62 -20.45
C LEU A 108 -4.23 4.70 -18.94
N ALA A 109 -4.29 3.55 -18.27
CA ALA A 109 -3.87 3.38 -16.88
C ALA A 109 -2.83 2.26 -16.80
N CYS A 110 -1.90 2.31 -15.85
CA CYS A 110 -1.03 1.15 -15.63
C CYS A 110 -1.81 0.02 -14.95
N GLN A 111 -1.34 -1.21 -15.15
CA GLN A 111 -2.02 -2.40 -14.63
C GLN A 111 -2.30 -2.33 -13.11
N LEU A 112 -1.35 -1.82 -12.32
CA LEU A 112 -1.55 -1.67 -10.88
C LEU A 112 -2.69 -0.67 -10.57
N CYS A 113 -2.69 0.50 -11.21
CA CYS A 113 -3.70 1.52 -10.95
C CYS A 113 -5.10 1.07 -11.37
N ASN A 114 -5.23 0.43 -12.54
CA ASN A 114 -6.49 -0.10 -13.04
C ASN A 114 -7.05 -1.17 -12.08
N SER A 115 -6.21 -2.13 -11.66
CA SER A 115 -6.60 -3.13 -10.66
C SER A 115 -7.00 -2.52 -9.32
N THR A 116 -6.28 -1.48 -8.85
CA THR A 116 -6.59 -0.78 -7.59
C THR A 116 -7.91 -0.01 -7.67
N ARG A 117 -8.18 0.66 -8.80
CA ARG A 117 -9.45 1.33 -9.07
C ARG A 117 -10.58 0.31 -9.14
N SER A 118 -10.43 -0.75 -9.93
CA SER A 118 -11.46 -1.78 -10.11
C SER A 118 -12.80 -1.10 -10.47
N ASN A 119 -13.86 -1.32 -9.68
CA ASN A 119 -15.15 -0.67 -9.85
C ASN A 119 -15.37 0.55 -8.92
N LYS A 120 -14.32 1.00 -8.21
CA LYS A 120 -14.39 2.17 -7.33
C LYS A 120 -14.47 3.46 -8.15
N ASP A 121 -14.91 4.52 -7.48
CA ASP A 121 -14.91 5.87 -8.02
C ASP A 121 -13.50 6.28 -8.49
N ALA A 122 -13.42 6.90 -9.66
CA ALA A 122 -12.15 7.20 -10.31
C ALA A 122 -11.36 8.28 -9.56
N ASP A 123 -12.04 9.29 -8.99
CA ASP A 123 -11.39 10.37 -8.27
C ASP A 123 -10.91 9.90 -6.91
N VAL A 124 -11.69 9.08 -6.21
CA VAL A 124 -11.27 8.41 -4.97
C VAL A 124 -10.07 7.50 -5.22
N ALA A 125 -10.09 6.71 -6.30
CA ALA A 125 -8.96 5.85 -6.66
C ALA A 125 -7.71 6.68 -6.97
N LYS A 126 -7.85 7.77 -7.74
CA LYS A 126 -6.75 8.70 -8.05
C LYS A 126 -6.15 9.29 -6.77
N LEU A 127 -6.99 9.77 -5.86
CA LEU A 127 -6.56 10.32 -4.57
C LEU A 127 -5.75 9.30 -3.79
N MET A 128 -6.28 8.09 -3.59
CA MET A 128 -5.60 7.04 -2.83
C MET A 128 -4.25 6.63 -3.45
N ILE A 129 -4.21 6.48 -4.77
CA ILE A 129 -2.98 6.15 -5.51
C ILE A 129 -1.93 7.26 -5.34
N GLN A 130 -2.33 8.52 -5.51
CA GLN A 130 -1.42 9.65 -5.39
C GLN A 130 -0.93 9.85 -3.96
N MET A 131 -1.81 9.68 -2.96
CA MET A 131 -1.42 9.70 -1.55
C MET A 131 -0.41 8.61 -1.23
N TYR A 132 -0.63 7.38 -1.71
CA TYR A 132 0.29 6.28 -1.51
C TYR A 132 1.68 6.57 -2.12
N LYS A 133 1.71 7.13 -3.32
CA LYS A 133 2.97 7.52 -3.98
C LYS A 133 3.69 8.66 -3.27
N TYR A 134 2.94 9.68 -2.82
CA TYR A 134 3.49 10.75 -2.02
C TYR A 134 4.11 10.21 -0.73
N ALA A 135 3.41 9.32 -0.01
CA ALA A 135 3.93 8.68 1.18
C ALA A 135 5.24 7.94 0.91
N ILE A 136 5.34 7.23 -0.23
CA ILE A 136 6.60 6.58 -0.63
C ILE A 136 7.73 7.61 -0.83
N VAL A 137 7.49 8.68 -1.59
CA VAL A 137 8.52 9.68 -1.91
C VAL A 137 8.97 10.45 -0.67
N LYS A 138 8.04 10.70 0.26
CA LYS A 138 8.29 11.40 1.53
C LYS A 138 8.72 10.47 2.66
N ASN A 139 8.82 9.17 2.42
CA ASN A 139 9.11 8.13 3.41
C ASN A 139 8.15 8.17 4.61
N LEU A 140 6.88 8.46 4.36
CA LEU A 140 5.84 8.43 5.38
C LEU A 140 5.42 7.00 5.69
N PRO A 141 5.06 6.68 6.94
CA PRO A 141 4.49 5.39 7.27
C PRO A 141 3.21 5.12 6.50
N ILE A 142 3.02 3.87 6.09
CA ILE A 142 1.84 3.38 5.38
C ILE A 142 1.21 2.22 6.14
N THR A 143 -0.07 1.95 5.90
CA THR A 143 -0.77 0.80 6.49
C THR A 143 -0.08 -0.52 6.14
N ILE A 144 -0.03 -1.44 7.10
CA ILE A 144 0.41 -2.81 6.86
C ILE A 144 -0.84 -3.62 6.54
N ASP A 145 -0.93 -4.09 5.31
CA ASP A 145 -2.06 -4.84 4.76
C ASP A 145 -1.87 -6.36 4.81
N ASP A 146 -0.67 -6.82 5.17
CA ASP A 146 -0.35 -8.24 5.37
C ASP A 146 -0.54 -8.63 6.85
N GLU A 147 -1.56 -9.46 7.12
CA GLU A 147 -1.89 -9.94 8.47
C GLU A 147 -0.73 -10.71 9.12
N GLU A 148 -0.01 -11.52 8.37
CA GLU A 148 1.10 -12.31 8.94
C GLU A 148 2.26 -11.40 9.33
N VAL A 149 2.59 -10.43 8.48
CA VAL A 149 3.60 -9.41 8.79
C VAL A 149 3.16 -8.55 9.98
N TYR A 150 1.87 -8.19 10.05
CA TYR A 150 1.29 -7.52 11.22
C TYR A 150 1.51 -8.33 12.49
N GLN A 151 1.12 -9.61 12.50
CA GLN A 151 1.25 -10.49 13.67
C GLN A 151 2.71 -10.68 14.06
N PHE A 152 3.60 -10.78 13.08
CA PHE A 152 5.03 -10.91 13.29
C PHE A 152 5.65 -9.66 13.93
N LEU A 153 5.33 -8.48 13.40
CA LEU A 153 5.78 -7.21 13.96
C LEU A 153 5.22 -7.02 15.36
N ARG A 154 3.93 -7.31 15.58
CA ARG A 154 3.26 -7.22 16.89
C ARG A 154 3.96 -8.03 17.97
N LYS A 155 4.36 -9.28 17.67
CA LYS A 155 5.10 -10.15 18.61
C LYS A 155 6.46 -9.59 19.04
N SER A 156 7.02 -8.70 18.22
CA SER A 156 8.38 -8.18 18.40
C SER A 156 8.41 -6.78 19.01
N ILE A 157 7.24 -6.19 19.31
CA ILE A 157 7.16 -4.90 19.99
C ILE A 157 7.48 -5.10 21.48
N HIS A 158 8.52 -4.43 21.97
CA HIS A 158 8.93 -4.44 23.37
C HIS A 158 8.84 -3.03 23.96
N GLY A 159 7.90 -2.82 24.89
CA GLY A 159 7.67 -1.53 25.57
C GLY A 159 6.74 -0.56 24.82
N GLY A 160 5.95 0.22 25.58
CA GLY A 160 4.98 1.21 25.09
C GLY A 160 3.76 1.33 26.01
N LEU A 161 3.13 2.51 26.10
CA LEU A 161 1.86 2.68 26.84
C LEU A 161 0.76 1.85 26.15
N SER A 162 0.05 1.05 26.94
CA SER A 162 -0.55 -0.21 26.49
C SER A 162 -1.90 -0.13 25.76
N GLN A 163 -2.35 1.04 25.30
CA GLN A 163 -3.71 1.16 24.74
C GLN A 163 -3.88 0.48 23.38
N VAL A 164 -2.83 0.47 22.53
CA VAL A 164 -2.91 -0.10 21.17
C VAL A 164 -2.81 -1.63 21.16
N PHE A 165 -2.12 -2.23 22.15
CA PHE A 165 -1.85 -3.66 22.17
C PHE A 165 -3.09 -4.54 22.35
N HIS A 166 -4.23 -3.95 22.73
CA HIS A 166 -5.45 -4.67 23.10
C HIS A 166 -6.60 -4.52 22.09
N GLN A 167 -6.47 -3.68 21.06
CA GLN A 167 -7.54 -3.49 20.07
C GLN A 167 -7.36 -4.47 18.89
N TYR A 168 -7.63 -5.74 19.12
CA TYR A 168 -7.81 -6.72 18.05
C TYR A 168 -9.31 -6.96 17.85
N ASN A 169 -9.86 -6.31 16.84
CA ASN A 169 -11.27 -6.44 16.50
C ASN A 169 -11.45 -7.55 15.48
N ILE A 170 -12.38 -8.47 15.74
CA ILE A 170 -12.77 -9.55 14.84
C ILE A 170 -14.22 -9.35 14.44
N LYS A 171 -14.46 -9.34 13.12
CA LYS A 171 -15.81 -9.24 12.56
C LYS A 171 -16.69 -10.36 13.10
N GLY A 172 -17.86 -9.99 13.63
CA GLY A 172 -18.85 -10.92 14.15
C GLY A 172 -18.54 -11.47 15.55
N LEU A 173 -17.42 -11.11 16.17
CA LEU A 173 -17.05 -11.57 17.50
C LEU A 173 -16.80 -10.41 18.47
N THR A 174 -16.15 -9.34 18.02
CA THR A 174 -15.79 -8.23 18.91
C THR A 174 -16.95 -7.25 19.09
N HIS A 175 -17.26 -6.95 20.35
CA HIS A 175 -18.23 -5.93 20.74
C HIS A 175 -17.61 -4.53 20.67
N ILE A 176 -18.43 -3.52 20.40
CA ILE A 176 -18.00 -2.12 20.41
C ILE A 176 -17.75 -1.69 21.85
N ASN A 177 -16.51 -1.31 22.16
CA ASN A 177 -16.11 -0.85 23.49
C ASN A 177 -16.29 0.67 23.65
N LYS A 178 -16.68 1.12 24.84
CA LYS A 178 -16.71 2.52 25.25
C LYS A 178 -15.94 2.74 26.54
N LEU A 179 -15.39 3.95 26.66
CA LEU A 179 -14.75 4.43 27.89
C LEU A 179 -15.72 5.30 28.67
N LYS A 180 -15.73 5.13 30.00
CA LYS A 180 -16.44 5.98 30.95
C LYS A 180 -15.44 6.54 31.95
N TYR A 181 -15.36 7.87 32.04
CA TYR A 181 -14.57 8.53 33.09
C TYR A 181 -15.39 8.62 34.37
N ASN A 182 -14.80 8.20 35.49
CA ASN A 182 -15.33 8.41 36.83
C ASN A 182 -14.55 9.55 37.51
N PRO A 183 -15.16 10.74 37.68
CA PRO A 183 -14.49 11.89 38.29
C PRO A 183 -14.24 11.72 39.79
N GLU A 184 -15.02 10.89 40.50
CA GLU A 184 -14.87 10.67 41.95
C GLU A 184 -13.65 9.81 42.27
N GLU A 185 -13.44 8.75 41.48
CA GLU A 185 -12.30 7.84 41.62
C GLU A 185 -11.11 8.26 40.74
N ASN A 186 -11.28 9.30 39.93
CA ASN A 186 -10.32 9.79 38.95
C ASN A 186 -9.75 8.67 38.04
N ASN A 187 -10.62 7.79 37.55
CA ASN A 187 -10.25 6.66 36.71
C ASN A 187 -11.12 6.56 35.45
N VAL A 188 -10.69 5.76 34.48
CA VAL A 188 -11.43 5.47 33.26
C VAL A 188 -11.72 3.96 33.23
N THR A 189 -12.99 3.60 33.05
CA THR A 189 -13.42 2.21 32.92
C THR A 189 -13.83 1.92 31.48
N ALA A 190 -13.37 0.80 30.93
CA ALA A 190 -13.79 0.30 29.63
C ALA A 190 -14.97 -0.68 29.81
N TYR A 191 -15.99 -0.60 28.95
CA TYR A 191 -17.13 -1.51 28.94
C TYR A 191 -17.62 -1.78 27.53
N ASP A 192 -18.14 -2.99 27.30
CA ASP A 192 -18.64 -3.40 25.99
C ASP A 192 -20.13 -3.06 25.83
N LEU A 193 -20.51 -2.69 24.61
CA LEU A 193 -21.91 -2.56 24.20
C LEU A 193 -22.40 -3.86 23.56
N ASP A 194 -23.71 -4.06 23.49
CA ASP A 194 -24.31 -5.21 22.79
C ASP A 194 -24.11 -5.18 21.26
N TYR A 195 -23.59 -4.07 20.71
CA TYR A 195 -23.31 -3.94 19.30
C TYR A 195 -22.03 -4.67 18.92
N ILE A 196 -22.14 -5.62 18.00
CA ILE A 196 -21.01 -6.39 17.47
C ILE A 196 -20.50 -5.72 16.19
N ILE A 197 -19.18 -5.67 16.03
CA ILE A 197 -18.53 -5.15 14.82
C ILE A 197 -18.87 -6.07 13.64
N THR A 198 -19.54 -5.52 12.63
CA THR A 198 -20.00 -6.29 11.45
C THR A 198 -19.07 -6.16 10.25
N HIS A 199 -18.23 -5.13 10.21
CA HIS A 199 -17.32 -4.84 9.10
C HIS A 199 -16.02 -4.27 9.67
N ILE A 200 -14.90 -4.76 9.15
CA ILE A 200 -13.56 -4.21 9.41
C ILE A 200 -13.11 -3.58 8.09
N LEU A 201 -12.70 -2.33 8.15
CA LEU A 201 -12.28 -1.57 6.97
C LEU A 201 -10.78 -1.75 6.69
N ASP A 202 -9.96 -1.82 7.74
CA ASP A 202 -8.52 -1.99 7.60
C ASP A 202 -7.85 -2.53 8.88
N LEU A 203 -6.64 -3.05 8.74
CA LEU A 203 -5.76 -3.42 9.86
C LEU A 203 -5.00 -2.18 10.35
N ASP A 204 -5.38 -1.63 11.49
CA ASP A 204 -4.72 -0.46 12.06
C ASP A 204 -3.45 -0.86 12.85
N PHE A 205 -2.28 -0.72 12.22
CA PHE A 205 -0.99 -0.76 12.93
C PHE A 205 -0.36 0.63 13.11
N ASN A 206 -0.86 1.65 12.40
CA ASN A 206 -0.11 2.88 12.16
C ASN A 206 -0.92 4.19 12.28
N LEU A 207 -2.26 4.15 12.33
CA LEU A 207 -3.08 5.37 12.23
C LEU A 207 -3.21 6.11 13.55
N LEU A 208 -3.23 5.40 14.69
CA LEU A 208 -3.57 6.05 15.96
C LEU A 208 -2.38 6.49 16.80
N TYR A 209 -1.16 6.01 16.57
CA TYR A 209 -0.06 6.34 17.50
C TYR A 209 1.27 6.84 16.91
N PRO A 210 1.92 6.29 15.85
CA PRO A 210 3.37 6.48 15.89
C PRO A 210 4.12 6.51 14.53
N SER A 211 4.08 7.66 13.85
CA SER A 211 5.19 8.19 13.02
C SER A 211 6.01 9.24 13.79
N THR A 212 5.35 9.94 14.71
CA THR A 212 5.90 11.03 15.54
C THR A 212 6.82 10.58 16.66
N PHE A 213 6.80 9.28 17.02
CA PHE A 213 7.62 8.69 18.09
C PHE A 213 8.84 7.91 17.57
N CYS A 214 8.99 7.75 16.26
CA CYS A 214 10.20 7.15 15.69
C CYS A 214 11.39 8.08 15.96
N GLY A 215 12.50 7.52 16.44
CA GLY A 215 13.68 8.25 16.87
C GLY A 215 13.59 8.87 18.27
N ILE A 216 12.45 8.80 18.97
CA ILE A 216 12.32 9.31 20.33
C ILE A 216 13.13 8.45 21.30
N TYR A 217 13.83 9.12 22.21
CA TYR A 217 14.60 8.46 23.23
C TYR A 217 13.69 7.85 24.30
N ASN A 218 13.85 6.55 24.54
CA ASN A 218 13.25 5.77 25.59
C ASN A 218 14.35 4.97 26.32
N LYS A 219 14.62 5.38 27.56
CA LYS A 219 15.60 4.75 28.45
C LYS A 219 15.35 3.24 28.68
N ASN A 220 14.11 2.78 28.50
CA ASN A 220 13.73 1.38 28.67
C ASN A 220 14.02 0.51 27.42
N ASN A 221 14.54 1.09 26.33
CA ASN A 221 14.93 0.37 25.12
C ASN A 221 16.46 0.45 24.87
N PRO A 222 17.29 -0.25 25.67
CA PRO A 222 18.74 -0.18 25.54
C PRO A 222 19.27 -0.77 24.22
N TYR A 223 18.52 -1.69 23.60
CA TYR A 223 18.94 -2.46 22.41
C TYR A 223 19.19 -1.61 21.16
N THR A 224 18.68 -0.38 21.15
CA THR A 224 18.70 0.55 20.02
C THR A 224 19.42 1.85 20.37
N GLY A 225 20.23 1.85 21.44
CA GLY A 225 20.82 3.07 21.99
C GLY A 225 19.78 3.99 22.62
N GLY A 226 18.66 3.43 23.09
CA GLY A 226 17.54 4.19 23.63
C GLY A 226 16.62 4.77 22.57
N LYS A 227 16.75 4.49 21.27
CA LYS A 227 15.88 5.08 20.24
C LYS A 227 14.73 4.15 19.86
N MET A 228 13.49 4.64 19.98
CA MET A 228 12.33 3.89 19.48
C MET A 228 12.29 3.90 17.96
N TYR A 229 12.16 2.73 17.33
CA TYR A 229 11.98 2.61 15.88
C TYR A 229 10.66 1.93 15.59
N MET A 230 10.03 2.32 14.48
CA MET A 230 8.76 1.77 14.06
C MET A 230 8.74 1.42 12.60
N ALA A 231 7.99 0.38 12.27
CA ALA A 231 7.84 -0.10 10.91
C ALA A 231 7.11 0.96 10.09
N GLY A 232 7.81 1.57 9.14
CA GLY A 232 7.22 2.54 8.21
C GLY A 232 6.50 1.86 7.04
N ARG A 233 7.15 0.88 6.41
CA ARG A 233 6.63 0.15 5.25
C ARG A 233 7.21 -1.26 5.21
N VAL A 234 6.40 -2.22 4.79
CA VAL A 234 6.86 -3.56 4.43
C VAL A 234 7.26 -3.57 2.96
N THR A 235 8.53 -3.82 2.67
CA THR A 235 9.02 -3.95 1.28
C THR A 235 9.06 -5.40 0.82
N LYS A 236 9.28 -6.33 1.76
CA LYS A 236 9.40 -7.75 1.47
C LYS A 236 9.19 -8.59 2.73
N HIS A 237 8.52 -9.73 2.58
CA HIS A 237 8.42 -10.78 3.58
C HIS A 237 9.06 -12.06 3.03
N ILE A 238 10.10 -12.57 3.68
CA ILE A 238 10.83 -13.77 3.23
C ILE A 238 10.64 -14.90 4.24
N LYS A 239 10.05 -16.00 3.78
CA LYS A 239 9.86 -17.21 4.58
C LYS A 239 10.88 -18.27 4.22
N THR A 240 11.68 -18.68 5.20
CA THR A 240 12.75 -19.68 4.98
C THR A 240 12.43 -21.06 5.55
N ARG A 241 11.38 -21.21 6.37
CA ARG A 241 11.07 -22.47 7.08
C ARG A 241 9.89 -23.25 6.50
N GLU A 242 9.05 -22.63 5.67
CA GLU A 242 7.87 -23.28 5.09
C GLU A 242 8.17 -24.09 3.83
N ALA A 243 9.37 -23.95 3.26
CA ALA A 243 9.79 -24.72 2.09
C ALA A 243 10.46 -26.02 2.55
N ASN A 244 9.99 -27.17 2.05
CA ASN A 244 10.64 -28.47 2.25
C ASN A 244 11.94 -28.62 1.44
N ASP A 245 12.20 -27.70 0.51
CA ASP A 245 13.35 -27.68 -0.38
C ASP A 245 14.56 -26.95 0.24
N GLN A 246 15.66 -27.69 0.43
CA GLN A 246 16.90 -27.15 1.00
C GLN A 246 17.55 -26.08 0.11
N ASP A 247 17.52 -26.23 -1.21
CA ASP A 247 18.14 -25.28 -2.14
C ASP A 247 17.41 -23.93 -2.13
N TYR A 248 16.08 -23.99 -2.05
CA TYR A 248 15.26 -22.79 -1.82
C TYR A 248 15.65 -22.08 -0.53
N ARG A 249 15.79 -22.83 0.58
CA ARG A 249 16.16 -22.25 1.89
C ARG A 249 17.51 -21.56 1.85
N ASP A 250 18.50 -22.18 1.23
CA ASP A 250 19.85 -21.64 1.15
C ASP A 250 19.91 -20.41 0.23
N THR A 251 19.15 -20.41 -0.87
CA THR A 251 18.98 -19.24 -1.74
C THR A 251 18.35 -18.07 -0.97
N LYS A 252 17.28 -18.31 -0.20
CA LYS A 252 16.62 -17.27 0.60
C LYS A 252 17.47 -16.76 1.76
N ARG A 253 18.28 -17.62 2.40
CA ARG A 253 19.26 -17.20 3.40
C ARG A 253 20.33 -16.30 2.79
N LYS A 254 20.86 -16.67 1.62
CA LYS A 254 21.85 -15.85 0.91
C LYS A 254 21.28 -14.48 0.54
N GLU A 255 20.04 -14.46 0.04
CA GLU A 255 19.30 -13.24 -0.20
C GLU A 255 19.19 -12.39 1.08
N MET A 256 18.72 -12.95 2.20
CA MET A 256 18.64 -12.24 3.48
C MET A 256 20.00 -11.67 3.91
N MET A 257 21.07 -12.46 3.82
CA MET A 257 22.42 -12.01 4.21
C MET A 257 22.93 -10.87 3.32
N ASN A 258 22.61 -10.87 2.02
CA ASN A 258 22.95 -9.77 1.12
C ASN A 258 22.25 -8.47 1.56
N ILE A 259 20.96 -8.55 1.93
CA ILE A 259 20.22 -7.36 2.37
C ILE A 259 20.78 -6.88 3.73
N ILE A 260 21.01 -7.80 4.68
CA ILE A 260 21.59 -7.48 6.00
C ILE A 260 22.94 -6.79 5.88
N ASN A 261 23.80 -7.27 4.99
CA ASN A 261 25.15 -6.74 4.82
C ASN A 261 25.25 -5.61 3.80
N SER A 262 24.13 -5.20 3.18
CA SER A 262 24.15 -4.08 2.23
C SER A 262 24.60 -2.80 2.91
N GLU A 263 25.48 -2.04 2.25
CA GLU A 263 25.89 -0.70 2.68
C GLU A 263 24.73 0.31 2.63
N ASP A 264 23.69 0.00 1.82
CA ASP A 264 22.48 0.82 1.70
C ASP A 264 21.73 0.99 3.03
N ARG A 265 21.96 0.09 4.00
CA ARG A 265 21.35 0.15 5.34
C ARG A 265 21.78 1.36 6.17
N PHE A 266 22.83 2.08 5.75
CA PHE A 266 23.36 3.25 6.45
C PHE A 266 23.20 4.56 5.65
N LEU A 267 22.68 4.49 4.42
CA LEU A 267 22.43 5.70 3.65
C LEU A 267 21.31 6.52 4.31
N THR A 268 21.52 7.83 4.40
CA THR A 268 20.68 8.83 5.08
C THR A 268 19.23 8.92 4.59
N ILE A 269 18.89 8.19 3.53
CA ILE A 269 17.51 7.92 3.12
C ILE A 269 16.99 6.76 3.99
N ALA A 270 16.73 7.08 5.26
CA ALA A 270 15.98 6.36 6.29
C ALA A 270 15.41 4.96 5.98
N TYR A 271 16.26 3.97 5.72
CA TYR A 271 15.89 2.57 5.83
C TYR A 271 16.65 1.94 7.00
N LEU A 272 16.10 2.06 8.22
CA LEU A 272 16.43 1.06 9.23
C LEU A 272 15.72 -0.23 8.81
N TYR A 273 16.43 -1.08 8.08
CA TYR A 273 15.99 -2.45 7.84
C TYR A 273 16.02 -3.18 9.18
N ILE A 274 14.88 -3.24 9.87
CA ILE A 274 14.73 -4.10 11.03
C ILE A 274 14.58 -5.53 10.52
N TYR A 275 15.70 -6.27 10.47
CA TYR A 275 15.69 -7.71 10.27
C TYR A 275 15.34 -8.38 11.59
N ILE A 276 14.07 -8.70 11.78
CA ILE A 276 13.69 -9.59 12.87
C ILE A 276 13.92 -11.00 12.33
N ILE A 277 15.01 -11.63 12.76
CA ILE A 277 15.34 -13.02 12.40
C ILE A 277 14.97 -13.87 13.60
N ASN A 278 13.89 -14.64 13.49
CA ASN A 278 13.54 -15.60 14.52
C ASN A 278 14.40 -16.86 14.34
N PHE A 279 15.49 -16.93 15.10
CA PHE A 279 16.14 -18.21 15.40
C PHE A 279 15.34 -18.87 16.52
N ALA A 280 14.25 -19.56 16.19
CA ALA A 280 13.74 -20.55 17.13
C ALA A 280 14.83 -21.63 17.23
N THR A 281 15.46 -21.70 18.42
CA THR A 281 16.27 -22.82 18.90
C THR A 281 15.39 -24.06 19.06
#